data_AF-A0A7R9HHC1-F1
#
_entry.id   AF-A0A7R9HHC1-F1
#
_cell.length_a   1.000
_cell.length_b   1.000
_cell.length_c   1.000
_cell.angle_alpha   90.00
_cell.angle_beta   90.00
_cell.angle_gamma   90.00
#
_symmetry.space_group_name_H-M   'P 1'
#
loop_
_entity.id
_entity.type
_entity.pdbx_description
1 polymer ?
#
loop_
_entity_poly.entity_id
_entity_poly.type
_entity_poly.pdbx_seq_one_letter_code
_entity_poly.pdbx_strand_id
1 'polypeptide(L)'
;TPLSLCTQVGLNNQTSEDTRLTFCTTGVLVQKMINKKTLEGYTHIILDEVHERDMDMDFAILIVRKLCFTTSRHIKVILMSATFNVTKFADYFTVSDVKRKVHMPVPVIDLDKSKSKNRIINYYLDQLGVLGPVSGEGQSPWCPVLCPT
;
A
#
# COMPACT_ATOMS: atom_id res chain seq x y z
N THR A 1 -4.50 -16.48 15.65
CA THR A 1 -4.10 -17.41 14.57
C THR A 1 -2.78 -16.96 14.00
N PRO A 2 -1.85 -17.87 13.63
CA PRO A 2 -0.57 -17.46 13.04
C PRO A 2 -0.89 -16.65 11.78
N LEU A 3 -0.17 -15.53 11.52
CA LEU A 3 -0.39 -14.72 10.32
C LEU A 3 -0.41 -15.65 9.10
N SER A 4 -1.58 -15.80 8.47
CA SER A 4 -1.62 -16.52 7.21
C SER A 4 -1.08 -15.59 6.12
N LEU A 5 0.14 -15.91 5.72
CA LEU A 5 0.80 -15.33 4.57
C LEU A 5 0.36 -16.13 3.35
N CYS A 6 -0.30 -15.49 2.40
CA CYS A 6 -0.79 -16.17 1.22
C CYS A 6 -0.21 -15.56 -0.05
N THR A 7 0.10 -16.42 -1.00
CA THR A 7 0.56 -16.03 -2.33
C THR A 7 -0.56 -16.23 -3.34
N GLN A 8 -0.66 -15.32 -4.29
CA GLN A 8 -1.54 -15.45 -5.43
C GLN A 8 -0.80 -15.11 -6.72
N VAL A 9 -0.56 -16.13 -7.54
CA VAL A 9 0.21 -16.02 -8.78
C VAL A 9 -0.59 -16.66 -9.90
N GLY A 10 -0.97 -15.84 -10.90
CA GLY A 10 -1.83 -16.29 -12.00
C GLY A 10 -3.18 -16.81 -11.50
N LEU A 11 -3.51 -18.07 -11.84
CA LEU A 11 -4.73 -18.76 -11.41
C LEU A 11 -4.60 -19.46 -10.05
N ASN A 12 -3.38 -19.57 -9.50
CA ASN A 12 -3.19 -20.21 -8.21
C ASN A 12 -3.46 -19.21 -7.08
N ASN A 13 -4.57 -19.40 -6.38
CA ASN A 13 -4.98 -18.55 -5.26
C ASN A 13 -4.98 -19.33 -3.95
N GLN A 14 -4.03 -19.02 -3.07
CA GLN A 14 -3.94 -19.63 -1.73
C GLN A 14 -4.44 -18.70 -0.63
N THR A 15 -5.23 -17.67 -0.95
CA THR A 15 -5.78 -16.74 0.04
C THR A 15 -6.99 -17.33 0.78
N SER A 16 -6.98 -17.24 2.10
CA SER A 16 -8.10 -17.52 3.00
C SER A 16 -8.70 -16.24 3.63
N GLU A 17 -9.81 -16.34 4.36
CA GLU A 17 -10.39 -15.20 5.09
C GLU A 17 -9.47 -14.65 6.20
N ASP A 18 -8.57 -15.48 6.74
CA ASP A 18 -7.59 -15.07 7.76
C ASP A 18 -6.29 -14.51 7.15
N THR A 19 -6.28 -14.27 5.82
CA THR A 19 -5.09 -13.77 5.11
C THR A 19 -4.81 -12.33 5.50
N ARG A 20 -3.69 -12.11 6.19
CA ARG A 20 -3.29 -10.77 6.65
C ARG A 20 -2.37 -10.07 5.68
N LEU A 21 -1.59 -10.82 4.91
CA LEU A 21 -0.70 -10.28 3.89
C LEU A 21 -0.78 -11.16 2.65
N THR A 22 -1.10 -10.53 1.52
CA THR A 22 -1.21 -11.19 0.23
C THR A 22 -0.07 -10.73 -0.66
N PHE A 23 0.80 -11.66 -1.05
CA PHE A 23 1.76 -11.44 -2.12
C PHE A 23 1.11 -11.85 -3.44
N CYS A 24 1.11 -10.96 -4.44
CA CYS A 24 0.59 -11.31 -5.75
C CYS A 24 1.37 -10.63 -6.87
N THR A 25 1.30 -11.22 -8.07
CA THR A 25 1.86 -10.59 -9.26
C THR A 25 1.05 -9.35 -9.64
N THR A 26 1.70 -8.41 -10.33
CA THR A 26 1.10 -7.16 -10.77
C THR A 26 -0.17 -7.38 -11.59
N GLY A 27 -0.15 -8.31 -12.54
CA GLY A 27 -1.32 -8.64 -13.35
C GLY A 27 -2.51 -9.11 -12.51
N VAL A 28 -2.30 -9.92 -11.47
CA VAL A 28 -3.37 -10.35 -10.55
C VAL A 28 -3.94 -9.16 -9.79
N LEU A 29 -3.08 -8.28 -9.29
CA LEU A 29 -3.51 -7.06 -8.59
C LEU A 29 -4.36 -6.17 -9.51
N VAL A 30 -3.92 -5.93 -10.74
CA VAL A 30 -4.65 -5.14 -11.75
C VAL A 30 -6.03 -5.74 -12.01
N GLN A 31 -6.13 -7.05 -12.23
CA GLN A 31 -7.41 -7.73 -12.44
C GLN A 31 -8.35 -7.57 -11.24
N LYS A 32 -7.85 -7.70 -10.00
CA LYS A 32 -8.65 -7.48 -8.79
C LYS A 32 -9.18 -6.05 -8.70
N MET A 33 -8.35 -5.05 -9.00
CA MET A 33 -8.74 -3.64 -8.96
C MET A 33 -9.76 -3.29 -10.04
N ILE A 34 -9.62 -3.83 -11.24
CA ILE A 34 -10.58 -3.64 -12.34
C ILE A 34 -11.94 -4.25 -11.98
N ASN A 35 -11.94 -5.45 -11.39
CA ASN A 35 -13.16 -6.16 -11.03
C ASN A 35 -13.87 -5.50 -9.84
N LYS A 36 -13.15 -5.17 -8.76
CA LYS A 36 -13.75 -4.56 -7.57
C LYS A 36 -14.03 -3.06 -7.72
N LYS A 37 -13.25 -2.35 -8.55
CA LYS A 37 -13.30 -0.88 -8.71
C LYS A 37 -13.20 -0.09 -7.40
N THR A 38 -12.70 -0.73 -6.35
CA THR A 38 -12.48 -0.17 -5.02
C THR A 38 -11.28 -0.89 -4.40
N LEU A 39 -10.61 -0.20 -3.50
CA LEU A 39 -9.48 -0.74 -2.74
C LEU A 39 -9.84 -0.95 -1.26
N GLU A 40 -11.08 -0.71 -0.84
CA GLU A 40 -11.53 -0.75 0.58
C GLU A 40 -11.23 -2.06 1.32
N GLY A 41 -11.00 -3.17 0.62
CA GLY A 41 -10.55 -4.43 1.22
C GLY A 41 -9.08 -4.44 1.66
N TYR A 42 -8.34 -3.34 1.47
CA TYR A 42 -6.92 -3.22 1.77
C TYR A 42 -6.65 -1.98 2.63
N THR A 43 -5.78 -2.12 3.62
CA THR A 43 -5.28 -0.97 4.40
C THR A 43 -4.06 -0.34 3.76
N HIS A 44 -3.19 -1.17 3.16
CA HIS A 44 -1.94 -0.79 2.52
C HIS A 44 -1.77 -1.55 1.21
N ILE A 45 -1.19 -0.89 0.22
CA ILE A 45 -0.75 -1.51 -1.03
C ILE A 45 0.73 -1.20 -1.20
N ILE A 46 1.53 -2.23 -1.38
CA ILE A 46 2.96 -2.11 -1.62
C ILE A 46 3.22 -2.56 -3.05
N LEU A 47 3.74 -1.65 -3.88
CA LEU A 47 4.20 -1.95 -5.23
C LEU A 47 5.71 -2.06 -5.18
N ASP A 48 6.21 -3.29 -5.30
CA ASP A 48 7.64 -3.60 -5.29
C ASP A 48 8.22 -3.53 -6.70
N GLU A 49 9.54 -3.33 -6.79
CA GLU A 49 10.32 -3.30 -8.01
C GLU A 49 9.77 -2.41 -9.14
N VAL A 50 9.21 -1.25 -8.78
CA VAL A 50 8.66 -0.30 -9.77
C VAL A 50 9.70 0.27 -10.74
N HIS A 51 10.98 -0.06 -10.55
CA HIS A 51 12.07 0.33 -11.44
C HIS A 51 12.20 -0.52 -12.70
N GLU A 52 11.63 -1.73 -12.72
CA GLU A 52 11.70 -2.61 -13.90
C GLU A 52 10.87 -2.08 -15.09
N ARG A 53 10.05 -1.04 -14.87
CA ARG A 53 9.22 -0.36 -15.89
C ARG A 53 8.49 -1.33 -16.81
N ASP A 54 7.86 -2.33 -16.20
CA ASP A 54 6.94 -3.21 -16.88
C ASP A 54 5.61 -2.49 -17.16
N MET A 55 4.97 -2.83 -18.29
CA MET A 55 3.70 -2.25 -18.72
C MET A 55 2.59 -2.49 -17.69
N ASP A 56 2.57 -3.69 -17.10
CA ASP A 56 1.61 -4.04 -16.05
C ASP A 56 1.80 -3.19 -14.79
N MET A 57 3.04 -2.84 -14.45
CA MET A 57 3.35 -1.96 -13.30
C MET A 57 2.85 -0.54 -13.53
N ASP A 58 3.03 0.00 -14.74
CA ASP A 58 2.50 1.34 -15.09
C ASP A 58 0.97 1.37 -14.99
N PHE A 59 0.29 0.32 -15.46
CA PHE A 59 -1.17 0.20 -15.29
C PHE A 59 -1.57 0.09 -13.82
N ALA A 60 -0.86 -0.70 -13.02
CA ALA A 60 -1.13 -0.82 -11.59
C ALA A 60 -1.03 0.53 -10.89
N ILE A 61 0.05 1.28 -11.13
CA ILE A 61 0.28 2.61 -10.57
C ILE A 61 -0.84 3.58 -10.97
N LEU A 62 -1.24 3.58 -12.24
CA LEU A 62 -2.33 4.42 -12.74
C LEU A 62 -3.66 4.12 -12.05
N ILE A 63 -4.03 2.84 -11.96
CA ILE A 63 -5.30 2.40 -11.36
C ILE A 63 -5.31 2.68 -9.87
N VAL A 64 -4.23 2.35 -9.16
CA VAL A 64 -4.09 2.60 -7.71
C VAL A 64 -4.24 4.09 -7.42
N ARG A 65 -3.54 4.95 -8.17
CA ARG A 65 -3.65 6.41 -8.01
C ARG A 65 -5.08 6.88 -8.20
N LYS A 66 -5.75 6.44 -9.26
CA LYS A 66 -7.14 6.81 -9.53
C LYS A 66 -8.05 6.39 -8.38
N LEU A 67 -7.99 5.13 -7.97
CA LEU A 67 -8.86 4.61 -6.91
C LEU A 67 -8.59 5.24 -5.55
N CYS A 68 -7.32 5.53 -5.23
CA CYS A 68 -6.93 6.24 -4.01
C CYS A 68 -7.58 7.63 -3.91
N PHE A 69 -7.64 8.38 -5.01
CA PHE A 69 -8.23 9.72 -5.01
C PHE A 69 -9.77 9.74 -5.15
N THR A 70 -10.36 8.71 -5.76
CA THR A 70 -11.81 8.67 -5.98
C THR A 70 -12.56 7.97 -4.85
N THR A 71 -12.24 6.71 -4.62
CA THR A 71 -13.09 5.78 -3.86
C THR A 71 -12.50 5.47 -2.49
N SER A 72 -11.18 5.39 -2.38
CA SER A 72 -10.53 4.81 -1.21
C SER A 72 -9.44 5.71 -0.63
N ARG A 73 -9.85 6.85 -0.04
CA ARG A 73 -8.95 7.89 0.48
C ARG A 73 -8.15 7.51 1.73
N HIS A 74 -8.51 6.41 2.40
CA HIS A 74 -7.87 5.97 3.65
C HIS A 74 -6.67 5.05 3.43
N ILE A 75 -6.41 4.64 2.19
CA ILE A 75 -5.42 3.61 1.88
C ILE A 75 -4.05 4.23 1.70
N LYS A 76 -3.04 3.57 2.26
CA LYS A 76 -1.65 3.97 2.08
C LYS A 76 -1.02 3.18 0.96
N VAL A 77 -0.44 3.88 -0.01
CA VAL A 77 0.28 3.30 -1.14
C VAL A 77 1.77 3.50 -0.91
N ILE A 78 2.53 2.42 -0.98
CA ILE A 78 3.99 2.41 -0.80
C ILE A 78 4.60 1.92 -2.10
N LEU A 79 5.52 2.69 -2.67
CA LEU A 79 6.30 2.31 -3.83
C LEU A 79 7.71 1.95 -3.35
N MET A 80 8.17 0.74 -3.66
CA MET A 80 9.49 0.23 -3.32
C MET A 80 10.31 0.00 -4.58
N SER A 81 11.60 0.36 -4.54
CA SER A 81 12.48 0.36 -5.70
C SER A 81 13.95 0.39 -5.30
N ALA A 82 14.79 -0.37 -5.99
CA ALA A 82 16.24 -0.33 -5.85
C ALA A 82 16.89 0.87 -6.57
N THR A 83 16.36 1.27 -7.74
CA THR A 83 16.91 2.36 -8.58
C THR A 83 15.83 3.41 -8.87
N PHE A 84 15.48 4.16 -7.83
CA PHE A 84 14.27 4.99 -7.84
C PHE A 84 14.51 6.40 -8.43
N ASN A 85 13.80 6.77 -9.50
CA ASN A 85 13.68 8.18 -9.89
C ASN A 85 12.59 8.87 -9.05
N VAL A 86 13.00 9.29 -7.86
CA VAL A 86 12.13 9.86 -6.82
C VAL A 86 11.25 10.99 -7.36
N THR A 87 11.85 11.94 -8.08
CA THR A 87 11.18 13.19 -8.46
C THR A 87 9.97 12.92 -9.35
N LYS A 88 10.11 12.05 -10.36
CA LYS A 88 9.01 11.74 -11.29
C LYS A 88 7.80 11.14 -10.58
N PHE A 89 8.04 10.19 -9.67
CA PHE A 89 6.95 9.54 -8.94
C PHE A 89 6.36 10.44 -7.85
N ALA A 90 7.20 11.22 -7.17
CA ALA A 90 6.73 12.22 -6.20
C ALA A 90 5.80 13.23 -6.88
N ASP A 91 6.19 13.76 -8.04
CA ASP A 91 5.36 14.69 -8.83
C ASP A 91 4.07 14.03 -9.30
N TYR A 92 4.15 12.78 -9.78
CA TYR A 92 2.98 12.04 -10.23
C TYR A 92 1.95 11.83 -9.12
N PHE A 93 2.38 11.48 -7.90
CA PHE A 93 1.49 11.25 -6.77
C PHE A 93 1.15 12.52 -5.97
N THR A 94 1.76 13.65 -6.31
CA THR A 94 1.44 14.93 -5.68
C THR A 94 -0.01 15.32 -5.98
N VAL A 95 -0.76 15.60 -4.92
CA VAL A 95 -2.11 16.16 -5.02
C VAL A 95 -1.96 17.67 -5.11
N SER A 96 -2.12 18.21 -6.31
CA SER A 96 -2.21 19.65 -6.53
C SER A 96 -3.68 20.06 -6.52
N ASP A 97 -4.19 20.40 -5.33
CA ASP A 97 -5.49 21.06 -5.23
C ASP A 97 -5.32 22.57 -5.46
N VAL A 98 -5.47 22.97 -6.73
CA VAL A 98 -5.37 24.37 -7.18
C VAL A 98 -6.36 25.27 -6.41
N LYS A 99 -7.50 24.73 -5.94
CA LYS A 99 -8.50 25.51 -5.21
C LYS A 99 -8.13 25.74 -3.75
N ARG A 100 -7.39 24.81 -3.13
CA ARG A 100 -6.99 24.90 -1.71
C ARG A 100 -5.56 25.40 -1.50
N LYS A 101 -4.78 25.61 -2.57
CA LYS A 101 -3.33 25.93 -2.50
C LYS A 101 -2.55 24.96 -1.59
N VAL A 102 -2.97 23.71 -1.54
CA VAL A 102 -2.27 22.68 -0.76
C VAL A 102 -1.34 21.93 -1.70
N HIS A 103 -0.04 22.05 -1.44
CA HIS A 103 1.00 21.22 -2.05
C HIS A 103 1.59 20.36 -0.93
N MET A 104 1.16 19.10 -0.86
CA MET A 104 1.80 18.14 0.04
C MET A 104 2.81 17.31 -0.76
N PRO A 105 4.11 17.49 -0.51
CA PRO A 105 5.12 16.65 -1.15
C PRO A 105 4.99 15.21 -0.63
N VAL A 106 5.19 14.25 -1.52
CA VAL A 106 5.17 12.82 -1.18
C VAL A 106 6.39 12.50 -0.31
N PRO A 107 6.23 11.84 0.85
CA PRO A 107 7.36 11.47 1.70
C PRO A 107 8.24 10.43 0.99
N VAL A 108 9.55 10.66 1.02
CA VAL A 108 10.55 9.76 0.42
C VAL A 108 11.45 9.27 1.54
N ILE A 109 11.56 7.94 1.65
CA ILE A 109 12.39 7.28 2.65
C ILE A 109 13.53 6.60 1.90
N ASP A 110 14.74 7.14 2.03
CA ASP A 110 15.95 6.48 1.55
C ASP A 110 16.47 5.53 2.64
N LEU A 111 16.61 4.25 2.28
CA LEU A 111 17.07 3.19 3.17
C LEU A 111 18.59 2.96 3.09
N ASP A 112 19.34 3.80 2.36
CA ASP A 112 20.80 3.72 2.33
C ASP A 112 21.36 3.83 3.76
N LYS A 113 22.03 2.74 4.18
CA LYS A 113 22.59 2.53 5.52
C LYS A 113 23.59 3.63 5.90
N SER A 114 24.16 4.31 4.91
CA SER A 114 25.12 5.40 5.11
C SER A 114 24.48 6.72 5.57
N LYS A 115 23.18 6.95 5.30
CA LYS A 115 22.52 8.26 5.52
C LYS A 115 21.27 8.20 6.40
N SER A 116 20.69 7.02 6.63
CA SER A 116 19.47 6.89 7.43
C SER A 116 19.73 7.09 8.93
N LYS A 117 19.06 8.08 9.53
CA LYS A 117 18.95 8.23 11.00
C LYS A 117 17.85 7.33 11.61
N ASN A 118 17.12 6.58 10.78
CA ASN A 118 15.97 5.81 11.22
C ASN A 118 16.41 4.45 11.77
N ARG A 119 15.85 4.04 12.91
CA ARG A 119 16.09 2.72 13.49
C ARG A 119 15.46 1.65 12.59
N ILE A 120 16.28 0.91 11.86
CA ILE A 120 15.84 -0.25 11.07
C ILE A 120 15.64 -1.43 12.01
N ILE A 121 14.44 -2.01 12.01
CA ILE A 121 14.14 -3.25 12.73
C ILE A 121 13.75 -4.29 11.69
N ASN A 122 14.44 -5.41 11.67
CA ASN A 122 14.12 -6.52 10.81
C ASN A 122 13.19 -7.48 11.55
N TYR A 123 12.09 -7.85 10.89
CA TYR A 123 11.19 -8.90 11.36
C TYR A 123 11.28 -10.07 10.38
N TYR A 124 11.34 -11.28 10.93
CA TYR A 124 11.25 -12.51 10.17
C TYR A 124 9.85 -13.11 10.30
N LEU A 125 9.49 -14.01 9.38
CA LEU A 125 8.13 -14.56 9.26
C LEU A 125 7.64 -15.21 10.57
N ASP A 126 8.53 -15.91 11.26
CA ASP A 126 8.32 -16.53 12.57
C ASP A 126 8.07 -15.51 13.70
N GLN A 127 8.57 -14.29 13.54
CA GLN A 127 8.41 -13.19 14.50
C GLN A 127 7.15 -12.36 14.24
N LEU A 128 6.50 -12.52 13.08
CA LEU A 128 5.30 -11.75 12.74
C LEU A 128 4.10 -12.13 13.62
N GLY A 129 4.08 -13.32 14.25
CA GLY A 129 3.00 -13.76 15.14
C GLY A 129 2.67 -12.79 16.29
N VAL A 130 3.58 -11.87 16.59
CA VAL A 130 3.45 -10.81 17.61
C VAL A 130 2.59 -9.62 17.15
N LEU A 131 2.25 -9.50 15.87
CA LEU A 131 1.49 -8.36 15.31
C LEU A 131 0.01 -8.29 15.73
N GLY A 132 -0.40 -9.02 16.77
CA GLY A 132 -1.74 -8.98 17.36
C GLY A 132 -2.87 -9.47 16.44
N PRO A 133 -4.11 -9.62 16.96
CA PRO A 133 -5.29 -9.87 16.14
C PRO A 133 -5.63 -8.66 15.27
N VAL A 134 -6.35 -8.89 14.16
CA VAL A 134 -6.85 -7.83 13.30
C VAL A 134 -7.86 -7.00 14.11
N SER A 135 -7.59 -5.72 14.33
CA SER A 135 -8.55 -4.78 14.91
C SER A 135 -9.67 -4.54 13.89
N GLY A 136 -10.64 -5.44 13.91
CA GLY A 136 -11.77 -5.55 13.00
C GLY A 136 -13.06 -5.90 13.71
N GLU A 137 -13.19 -5.54 15.00
CA GLU A 137 -14.49 -5.22 15.60
C GLU A 137 -14.34 -3.87 16.32
N GLY A 138 -14.83 -2.82 15.66
CA GLY A 138 -15.33 -1.59 16.29
C GLY A 138 -14.43 -0.84 17.28
N GLN A 139 -13.25 -0.35 16.88
CA GLN A 139 -12.69 0.93 17.37
C GLN A 139 -11.36 1.22 16.66
N SER A 140 -11.36 2.18 15.73
CA SER A 140 -10.12 2.74 15.19
C SER A 140 -9.62 3.87 16.11
N PRO A 141 -8.34 3.88 16.50
CA PRO A 141 -7.74 4.93 17.35
C PRO A 141 -7.47 6.25 16.59
N TRP A 142 -7.89 6.34 15.33
CA TRP A 142 -7.71 7.52 14.46
C TRP A 142 -9.03 8.22 14.11
N CYS A 143 -10.15 7.80 14.72
CA CYS A 143 -11.35 8.62 14.76
C CYS A 143 -11.16 9.69 15.84
N PRO A 144 -11.17 11.00 15.51
CA PRO A 144 -11.35 12.01 16.53
C PRO A 144 -12.72 11.77 17.17
N VAL A 145 -12.71 11.40 18.44
CA VAL A 145 -13.89 11.41 19.31
C VAL A 145 -14.38 12.86 19.35
N LEU A 146 -15.65 13.09 18.97
CA LEU A 146 -16.62 14.03 19.57
C LEU A 146 -17.63 14.54 18.54
N CYS A 147 -18.89 14.13 18.70
CA CYS A 147 -19.98 15.05 18.99
C CYS A 147 -20.95 14.35 19.96
N PRO A 148 -21.23 14.91 21.15
CA PRO A 148 -22.26 14.38 22.04
C PRO A 148 -23.65 14.89 21.66
N THR A 149 -24.63 13.98 21.79
CA THR A 149 -26.10 14.10 21.72
C THR A 149 -26.72 14.74 20.48
#